data_AF-A0AAV2MXL4-F1
#
_entry.id   AF-A0AAV2MXL4-F1
#
_cell.length_a   1.000
_cell.length_b   1.000
_cell.length_c   1.000
_cell.angle_alpha   90.00
_cell.angle_beta   90.00
_cell.angle_gamma   90.00
#
_symmetry.space_group_name_H-M   'P 1'
#
loop_
_entity.id
_entity.type
_entity.pdbx_description
1 polymer ?
#
loop_
_entity_poly.entity_id
_entity_poly.type
_entity_poly.pdbx_seq_one_letter_code
_entity_poly.pdbx_strand_id
1 'polypeptide(L)'
;MGWSKRGAGRSYDSLNGFGAIVGVKTGLVLDYATCNRKCKQCDMEHDPRNHDCRKNFWGSAKAMEPHVAQNLMNSTILKSQNVEVGVLIGDDDSSTIAACRATSSHPIVKFSDTNHTSGGVTKELYKISNKRKHKELTKDGIVYLHRCFTYAMTTNKGNSAAMAWDIQCIPYHAFNDHSKCGTWCGFVKIKRTMIIGLFQVVFTIRNYSKL
;
A
#
# COMPACT_ATOMS: atom_id res chain seq x y z
N MET A 1 3.80 9.56 -3.82
CA MET A 1 4.76 10.50 -4.44
C MET A 1 6.18 9.96 -4.36
N GLY A 2 7.08 10.44 -5.22
CA GLY A 2 8.53 10.20 -5.14
C GLY A 2 9.32 11.52 -5.15
N TRP A 3 10.54 11.48 -4.63
CA TRP A 3 11.44 12.64 -4.55
C TRP A 3 12.88 12.21 -4.91
N SER A 4 13.66 13.09 -5.57
CA SER A 4 15.06 12.75 -5.88
C SER A 4 15.95 12.67 -4.63
N LYS A 5 15.68 13.47 -3.59
CA LYS A 5 16.37 13.36 -2.31
C LYS A 5 15.63 12.36 -1.43
N ARG A 6 16.17 11.14 -1.31
CA ARG A 6 15.68 10.15 -0.33
C ARG A 6 16.16 10.54 1.07
N GLY A 7 15.36 11.27 1.81
CA GLY A 7 15.53 11.47 3.25
C GLY A 7 14.73 10.44 4.03
N ALA A 8 15.30 9.81 5.05
CA ALA A 8 14.63 8.86 5.94
C ALA A 8 13.59 9.54 6.88
N GLY A 9 12.63 10.27 6.31
CA GLY A 9 11.51 10.91 7.01
C GLY A 9 11.86 12.12 7.89
N ARG A 10 13.12 12.61 7.85
CA ARG A 10 13.61 13.68 8.75
C ARG A 10 13.95 15.00 8.07
N SER A 11 14.25 15.01 6.76
CA SER A 11 14.57 16.22 6.00
C SER A 11 13.56 16.40 4.86
N TYR A 12 12.63 17.35 5.02
CA TYR A 12 11.61 17.70 4.04
C TYR A 12 12.10 18.85 3.13
N ASP A 13 13.28 18.65 2.53
CA ASP A 13 14.01 19.70 1.80
C ASP A 13 14.25 19.36 0.33
N SER A 14 13.54 18.36 -0.20
CA SER A 14 13.60 17.97 -1.61
C SER A 14 13.36 19.15 -2.53
N LEU A 15 14.20 19.25 -3.57
CA LEU A 15 14.13 20.30 -4.59
C LEU A 15 13.16 19.95 -5.71
N ASN A 16 12.81 18.68 -5.85
CA ASN A 16 11.81 18.20 -6.78
C ASN A 16 10.97 17.07 -6.14
N GLY A 17 9.82 16.82 -6.76
CA GLY A 17 8.93 15.71 -6.47
C GLY A 17 8.19 15.29 -7.73
N PHE A 18 7.78 14.03 -7.79
CA PHE A 18 7.04 13.48 -8.92
C PHE A 18 5.95 12.55 -8.43
N GLY A 19 4.80 12.59 -9.09
CA GLY A 19 3.64 11.76 -8.79
C GLY A 19 3.00 11.25 -10.06
N ALA A 20 2.30 10.13 -9.94
CA ALA A 20 1.59 9.51 -11.03
C ALA A 20 0.25 8.98 -10.53
N ILE A 21 -0.76 9.00 -11.40
CA ILE A 21 -1.98 8.22 -11.23
C ILE A 21 -1.74 6.86 -11.89
N VAL A 22 -2.01 5.80 -11.14
CA VAL A 22 -1.87 4.42 -11.62
C VAL A 22 -3.23 3.74 -11.56
N GLY A 23 -3.64 3.10 -12.65
CA GLY A 23 -4.89 2.34 -12.72
C GLY A 23 -4.83 1.12 -11.80
N VAL A 24 -5.73 1.03 -10.82
CA VAL A 24 -5.73 -0.05 -9.81
C VAL A 24 -5.85 -1.45 -10.43
N LYS A 25 -6.62 -1.58 -11.52
CA LYS A 25 -6.85 -2.87 -12.20
C LYS A 25 -5.71 -3.27 -13.12
N THR A 26 -5.13 -2.30 -13.84
CA THR A 26 -4.13 -2.57 -14.88
C THR A 26 -2.71 -2.46 -14.37
N GLY A 27 -2.48 -1.73 -13.28
CA GLY A 27 -1.14 -1.38 -12.80
C GLY A 27 -0.39 -0.40 -13.72
N LEU A 28 -1.08 0.15 -14.74
CA LEU A 28 -0.47 1.06 -15.72
C LEU A 28 -0.60 2.52 -15.29
N VAL A 29 0.42 3.32 -15.62
CA VAL A 29 0.42 4.77 -15.41
C VAL A 29 -0.58 5.41 -16.37
N LEU A 30 -1.52 6.18 -15.83
CA LEU A 30 -2.51 6.93 -16.61
C LEU A 30 -2.01 8.34 -16.91
N ASP A 31 -1.38 8.99 -15.93
CA ASP A 31 -0.77 10.30 -16.07
C ASP A 31 0.29 10.54 -14.98
N TYR A 32 1.16 11.53 -15.17
CA TYR A 32 2.17 11.93 -14.21
C TYR A 32 2.35 13.45 -14.17
N ALA A 33 2.82 13.95 -13.04
CA ALA A 33 3.16 15.35 -12.86
C ALA A 33 4.39 15.51 -11.98
N THR A 34 5.09 16.63 -12.17
CA THR A 34 6.33 16.95 -11.44
C THR A 34 6.21 18.31 -10.77
N CYS A 35 6.87 18.44 -9.63
CA CYS A 35 7.09 19.70 -8.91
C CYS A 35 8.59 19.94 -8.85
N ASN A 36 9.07 21.06 -9.39
CA ASN A 36 10.47 21.44 -9.36
C ASN A 36 10.60 22.86 -8.77
N ARG A 37 11.37 22.99 -7.69
CA ARG A 37 11.65 24.27 -7.01
C ARG A 37 12.94 24.92 -7.45
N LYS A 38 13.80 24.18 -8.12
CA LYS A 38 15.14 24.62 -8.49
C LYS A 38 15.37 24.43 -9.98
N CYS A 39 15.98 25.43 -10.59
CA CYS A 39 16.53 25.36 -11.93
C CYS A 39 17.92 26.01 -11.89
N LYS A 40 18.95 25.27 -12.31
CA LYS A 40 20.34 25.76 -12.25
C LYS A 40 20.53 27.03 -13.07
N GLN A 41 19.91 27.12 -14.25
CA GLN A 41 20.03 28.28 -15.13
C GLN A 41 19.38 29.52 -14.51
N CYS A 42 18.20 29.36 -13.89
CA CYS A 42 17.56 30.45 -13.15
C CYS A 42 18.39 30.91 -11.94
N ASP A 43 19.07 29.99 -11.26
CA ASP A 43 19.93 30.34 -10.12
C ASP A 43 21.19 31.11 -10.55
N MET A 44 21.57 31.03 -11.83
CA MET A 44 22.63 31.84 -12.45
C MET A 44 22.09 33.12 -13.12
N GLU A 45 20.88 33.55 -12.74
CA GLU A 45 20.23 34.77 -13.25
C GLU A 45 19.91 34.75 -14.75
N HIS A 46 19.91 33.57 -15.40
CA HIS A 46 19.41 33.47 -16.77
C HIS A 46 17.88 33.56 -16.82
N ASP A 47 17.38 34.31 -17.81
CA ASP A 47 15.94 34.42 -18.07
C ASP A 47 15.33 33.02 -18.31
N PRO A 48 14.22 32.66 -17.63
CA PRO A 48 13.48 31.41 -17.85
C PRO A 48 13.06 31.16 -19.30
N ARG A 49 12.88 32.22 -20.10
CA ARG A 49 12.51 32.11 -21.53
C ARG A 49 13.68 31.69 -22.42
N ASN A 50 14.91 31.77 -21.91
CA ASN A 50 16.13 31.47 -22.66
C ASN A 50 16.63 30.03 -22.47
N HIS A 51 15.89 29.20 -21.75
CA HIS A 51 16.23 27.79 -21.55
C HIS A 51 14.97 26.95 -21.29
N ASP A 52 15.11 25.62 -21.29
CA ASP A 52 14.02 24.71 -20.89
C ASP A 52 13.83 24.75 -19.36
N CYS A 53 13.20 25.82 -18.87
CA CYS A 53 12.93 26.00 -17.45
C CYS A 53 11.78 25.08 -17.00
N ARG A 54 12.11 24.04 -16.23
CA ARG A 54 11.13 23.12 -15.62
C ARG A 54 10.69 23.54 -14.22
N LYS A 55 11.12 24.71 -13.72
CA LYS A 55 10.75 25.23 -12.39
C LYS A 55 9.27 25.62 -12.40
N ASN A 56 8.47 24.95 -11.60
CA ASN A 56 7.01 25.09 -11.61
C ASN A 56 6.38 25.08 -10.22
N PHE A 57 7.19 25.07 -9.15
CA PHE A 57 6.68 24.99 -7.78
C PHE A 57 7.50 25.87 -6.84
N TRP A 58 6.81 26.65 -5.98
CA TRP A 58 7.45 27.63 -5.08
C TRP A 58 7.19 27.35 -3.59
N GLY A 59 6.48 26.28 -3.26
CA GLY A 59 6.15 25.90 -1.88
C GLY A 59 7.21 25.07 -1.16
N SER A 60 6.86 24.58 0.03
CA SER A 60 7.67 23.63 0.78
C SER A 60 7.67 22.23 0.14
N ALA A 61 8.67 21.39 0.41
CA ALA A 61 8.68 20.03 -0.14
C ALA A 61 7.45 19.20 0.27
N LYS A 62 6.89 19.46 1.47
CA LYS A 62 5.65 18.83 1.94
C LYS A 62 4.44 19.22 1.10
N ALA A 63 4.39 20.47 0.63
CA ALA A 63 3.29 20.97 -0.19
C ALA A 63 3.33 20.46 -1.65
N MET A 64 4.42 19.80 -2.07
CA MET A 64 4.51 19.23 -3.43
C MET A 64 3.50 18.11 -3.66
N GLU A 65 3.26 17.27 -2.64
CA GLU A 65 2.37 16.12 -2.77
C GLU A 65 0.90 16.52 -3.01
N PRO A 66 0.27 17.38 -2.18
CA PRO A 66 -1.08 17.86 -2.47
C PRO A 66 -1.16 18.64 -3.78
N HIS A 67 -0.12 19.40 -4.15
CA HIS A 67 -0.09 20.14 -5.41
C HIS A 67 -0.05 19.22 -6.63
N VAL A 68 0.81 18.19 -6.62
CA VAL A 68 0.85 17.19 -7.69
C VAL A 68 -0.45 16.41 -7.76
N ALA A 69 -1.02 16.03 -6.62
CA ALA A 69 -2.31 15.34 -6.58
C ALA A 69 -3.41 16.19 -7.22
N GLN A 70 -3.48 17.48 -6.89
CA GLN A 70 -4.42 18.42 -7.53
C GLN A 70 -4.21 18.52 -9.05
N ASN A 71 -2.96 18.62 -9.53
CA ASN A 71 -2.66 18.66 -10.96
C ASN A 71 -3.14 17.39 -11.67
N LEU A 72 -2.90 16.24 -11.05
CA LEU A 72 -3.30 14.93 -11.59
C LEU A 72 -4.82 14.72 -11.58
N MET A 73 -5.53 15.20 -10.55
CA MET A 73 -7.00 15.22 -10.53
C MET A 73 -7.59 16.04 -11.67
N ASN A 74 -6.86 17.08 -12.11
CA ASN A 74 -7.25 17.96 -13.21
C ASN A 74 -6.64 17.56 -14.56
N SER A 75 -6.06 16.36 -14.66
CA SER A 75 -5.40 15.86 -15.87
C SER A 75 -6.23 16.09 -17.13
N THR A 76 -5.61 16.70 -18.14
CA THR A 76 -6.20 16.88 -19.47
C THR A 76 -6.39 15.55 -20.18
N ILE A 77 -5.50 14.58 -19.94
CA ILE A 77 -5.57 13.23 -20.50
C ILE A 77 -6.84 12.54 -20.00
N LEU A 78 -7.08 12.54 -18.68
CA LEU A 78 -8.28 11.93 -18.09
C LEU A 78 -9.57 12.61 -18.58
N LYS A 79 -9.58 13.95 -18.61
CA LYS A 79 -10.71 14.73 -19.11
C LYS A 79 -11.02 14.46 -20.59
N SER A 80 -10.00 14.28 -21.42
CA SER A 80 -10.18 13.96 -22.85
C SER A 80 -10.88 12.62 -23.08
N GLN A 81 -10.77 11.71 -22.12
CA GLN A 81 -11.40 10.39 -22.15
C GLN A 81 -12.71 10.35 -21.34
N ASN A 82 -13.17 11.49 -20.81
CA ASN A 82 -14.32 11.59 -19.92
C ASN A 82 -14.21 10.66 -18.70
N VAL A 83 -13.00 10.58 -18.11
CA VAL A 83 -12.70 9.77 -16.93
C VAL A 83 -12.45 10.66 -15.73
N GLU A 84 -13.06 10.30 -14.61
CA GLU A 84 -12.93 10.97 -13.32
C GLU A 84 -12.36 10.04 -12.24
N VAL A 85 -11.63 10.60 -11.28
CA VAL A 85 -11.00 9.82 -10.20
C VAL A 85 -11.95 9.72 -9.00
N GLY A 86 -12.71 8.63 -8.90
CA GLY A 86 -13.65 8.43 -7.79
C GLY A 86 -13.01 7.92 -6.48
N VAL A 87 -11.90 7.19 -6.57
CA VAL A 87 -11.21 6.59 -5.41
C VAL A 87 -9.73 6.93 -5.46
N LEU A 88 -9.23 7.55 -4.40
CA LEU A 88 -7.83 7.82 -4.19
C LEU A 88 -7.25 6.79 -3.19
N ILE A 89 -6.28 6.00 -3.64
CA ILE A 89 -5.54 5.08 -2.78
C ILE A 89 -4.17 5.68 -2.51
N GLY A 90 -3.82 5.86 -1.24
CA GLY A 90 -2.53 6.42 -0.87
C GLY A 90 -2.32 6.51 0.62
N ASP A 91 -1.26 7.21 0.99
CA ASP A 91 -0.83 7.36 2.37
C ASP A 91 -1.89 8.12 3.20
N ASP A 92 -1.86 7.97 4.52
CA ASP A 92 -2.86 8.52 5.44
C ASP A 92 -2.75 10.04 5.66
N ASP A 93 -2.02 10.75 4.81
CA ASP A 93 -1.91 12.20 4.86
C ASP A 93 -3.24 12.92 4.53
N SER A 94 -3.63 13.84 5.41
CA SER A 94 -4.88 14.60 5.28
C SER A 94 -4.78 15.72 4.25
N SER A 95 -3.59 16.27 4.02
CA SER A 95 -3.41 17.43 3.14
C SER A 95 -3.68 17.08 1.67
N THR A 96 -3.24 15.89 1.25
CA THR A 96 -3.42 15.39 -0.12
C THR A 96 -4.89 15.18 -0.48
N ILE A 97 -5.64 14.48 0.38
CA ILE A 97 -7.06 14.24 0.12
C ILE A 97 -7.89 15.52 0.19
N ALA A 98 -7.54 16.46 1.06
CA ALA A 98 -8.19 17.77 1.12
C ALA A 98 -8.00 18.53 -0.19
N ALA A 99 -6.79 18.55 -0.75
CA ALA A 99 -6.50 19.19 -2.04
C ALA A 99 -7.28 18.55 -3.20
N CYS A 100 -7.34 17.21 -3.26
CA CYS A 100 -8.12 16.51 -4.29
C CYS A 100 -9.61 16.84 -4.19
N ARG A 101 -10.18 16.82 -2.98
CA ARG A 101 -11.61 17.12 -2.76
C ARG A 101 -11.97 18.57 -3.06
N ALA A 102 -11.09 19.52 -2.75
CA ALA A 102 -11.30 20.92 -3.07
C ALA A 102 -11.31 21.20 -4.60
N THR A 103 -10.69 20.30 -5.37
CA THR A 103 -10.55 20.43 -6.82
C THR A 103 -11.66 19.71 -7.59
N SER A 104 -12.31 18.73 -6.95
CA SER A 104 -13.28 17.84 -7.57
C SER A 104 -14.70 18.36 -7.39
N SER A 105 -15.51 18.28 -8.44
CA SER A 105 -16.96 18.54 -8.39
C SER A 105 -17.74 17.38 -7.75
N HIS A 106 -17.15 16.19 -7.69
CA HIS A 106 -17.77 14.98 -7.15
C HIS A 106 -17.04 14.49 -5.89
N PRO A 107 -17.70 13.67 -5.04
CA PRO A 107 -17.06 13.06 -3.89
C PRO A 107 -15.88 12.17 -4.27
N ILE A 108 -14.79 12.26 -3.51
CA ILE A 108 -13.63 11.35 -3.61
C ILE A 108 -13.53 10.52 -2.34
N VAL A 109 -13.55 9.20 -2.53
CA VAL A 109 -13.32 8.23 -1.45
C VAL A 109 -11.81 8.03 -1.30
N LYS A 110 -11.32 8.09 -0.05
CA LYS A 110 -9.91 7.81 0.27
C LYS A 110 -9.79 6.42 0.86
N PHE A 111 -8.94 5.59 0.28
CA PHE A 111 -8.49 4.34 0.88
C PHE A 111 -7.01 4.45 1.27
N SER A 112 -6.67 3.92 2.43
CA SER A 112 -5.27 3.75 2.85
C SER A 112 -4.63 2.64 2.01
N ASP A 113 -3.39 2.85 1.55
CA ASP A 113 -2.66 1.77 0.89
C ASP A 113 -2.18 0.72 1.90
N THR A 114 -2.09 -0.51 1.43
CA THR A 114 -1.78 -1.67 2.27
C THR A 114 -0.43 -1.55 2.97
N ASN A 115 0.57 -0.90 2.36
CA ASN A 115 1.90 -0.77 2.93
C ASN A 115 1.90 0.16 4.13
N HIS A 116 1.17 1.28 4.05
CA HIS A 116 1.04 2.18 5.19
C HIS A 116 0.21 1.57 6.31
N THR A 117 -0.89 0.87 5.97
CA THR A 117 -1.69 0.14 6.97
C THR A 117 -0.87 -0.92 7.69
N SER A 118 -0.13 -1.79 6.98
CA SER A 118 0.67 -2.85 7.59
C SER A 118 1.86 -2.29 8.37
N GLY A 119 2.50 -1.23 7.87
CA GLY A 119 3.56 -0.51 8.58
C GLY A 119 3.09 0.14 9.89
N GLY A 120 1.82 0.55 9.97
CA GLY A 120 1.19 1.03 11.20
C GLY A 120 1.24 -0.01 12.32
N VAL A 121 0.90 -1.26 12.01
CA VAL A 121 0.95 -2.37 12.98
C VAL A 121 2.38 -2.58 13.49
N THR A 122 3.37 -2.58 12.60
CA THR A 122 4.78 -2.71 13.00
C THR A 122 5.22 -1.60 13.93
N LYS A 123 4.82 -0.34 13.68
CA LYS A 123 5.13 0.80 14.56
C LYS A 123 4.54 0.60 15.96
N GLU A 124 3.29 0.13 16.06
CA GLU A 124 2.66 -0.14 17.35
C GLU A 124 3.34 -1.30 18.10
N LEU A 125 3.71 -2.38 17.40
CA LEU A 125 4.45 -3.49 18.00
C LEU A 125 5.81 -3.03 18.57
N TYR A 126 6.55 -2.19 17.84
CA TYR A 126 7.79 -1.61 18.35
C TYR A 126 7.56 -0.68 19.55
N LYS A 127 6.46 0.10 19.57
CA LYS A 127 6.10 0.91 20.74
C LYS A 127 5.85 0.02 21.96
N ILE A 128 5.16 -1.10 21.80
CA ILE A 128 4.90 -2.07 22.89
C ILE A 128 6.21 -2.66 23.40
N SER A 129 7.06 -3.17 22.50
CA SER A 129 8.38 -3.71 22.83
C SER A 129 9.22 -2.71 23.64
N ASN A 130 9.30 -1.46 23.16
CA ASN A 130 10.17 -0.44 23.74
C ASN A 130 9.62 0.18 25.03
N LYS A 131 8.31 0.44 25.12
CA LYS A 131 7.71 1.11 26.30
C LYS A 131 7.52 0.18 27.48
N ARG A 132 7.16 -1.08 27.24
CA ARG A 132 6.77 -2.01 28.30
C ARG A 132 7.86 -3.01 28.67
N LYS A 133 9.05 -2.89 28.06
CA LYS A 133 10.19 -3.83 28.24
C LYS A 133 9.78 -5.30 28.08
N HIS A 134 8.81 -5.59 27.20
CA HIS A 134 8.47 -6.98 26.84
C HIS A 134 9.60 -7.58 26.02
N LYS A 135 10.55 -8.23 26.70
CA LYS A 135 11.74 -8.83 26.07
C LYS A 135 11.39 -9.97 25.13
N GLU A 136 10.22 -10.56 25.31
CA GLU A 136 9.65 -11.64 24.53
C GLU A 136 9.24 -11.18 23.12
N LEU A 137 8.88 -9.90 22.96
CA LEU A 137 8.55 -9.32 21.66
C LEU A 137 9.83 -8.91 20.92
N THR A 138 10.57 -9.93 20.47
CA THR A 138 11.82 -9.74 19.72
C THR A 138 11.57 -9.10 18.35
N LYS A 139 12.62 -8.57 17.74
CA LYS A 139 12.55 -8.04 16.36
C LYS A 139 12.01 -9.08 15.38
N ASP A 140 12.46 -10.32 15.50
CA ASP A 140 12.02 -11.42 14.64
C ASP A 140 10.54 -11.77 14.87
N GLY A 141 10.08 -11.73 16.12
CA GLY A 141 8.67 -11.86 16.46
C GLY A 141 7.81 -10.78 15.82
N ILE A 142 8.27 -9.52 15.85
CA ILE A 142 7.56 -8.40 15.19
C ILE A 142 7.49 -8.59 13.67
N VAL A 143 8.59 -8.99 13.03
CA VAL A 143 8.63 -9.27 11.59
C VAL A 143 7.69 -10.42 11.24
N TYR A 144 7.66 -11.47 12.05
CA TYR A 144 6.76 -12.61 11.86
C TYR A 144 5.28 -12.20 11.98
N LEU A 145 4.92 -11.47 13.04
CA LEU A 145 3.55 -10.98 13.25
C LEU A 145 3.11 -10.05 12.12
N HIS A 146 3.98 -9.14 11.68
CA HIS A 146 3.72 -8.28 10.53
C HIS A 146 3.44 -9.10 9.27
N ARG A 147 4.23 -10.15 9.00
CA ARG A 147 4.00 -11.04 7.86
C ARG A 147 2.65 -11.75 7.94
N CYS A 148 2.28 -12.29 9.09
CA CYS A 148 0.96 -12.91 9.31
C CYS A 148 -0.18 -11.92 9.05
N PHE A 149 -0.04 -10.69 9.54
CA PHE A 149 -1.00 -9.62 9.32
C PHE A 149 -1.15 -9.26 7.82
N THR A 150 -0.04 -9.08 7.09
CA THR A 150 -0.08 -8.83 5.65
C THR A 150 -0.72 -9.98 4.88
N TYR A 151 -0.50 -11.23 5.28
CA TYR A 151 -1.19 -12.38 4.68
C TYR A 151 -2.70 -12.34 4.92
N ALA A 152 -3.15 -12.06 6.15
CA ALA A 152 -4.57 -11.94 6.46
C ALA A 152 -5.25 -10.83 5.62
N MET A 153 -4.58 -9.70 5.43
CA MET A 153 -5.08 -8.62 4.57
C MET A 153 -5.15 -9.00 3.09
N THR A 154 -4.11 -9.65 2.56
CA THR A 154 -4.03 -9.97 1.13
C THR A 154 -4.95 -11.12 0.72
N THR A 155 -5.20 -12.06 1.62
CA THR A 155 -6.08 -13.23 1.38
C THR A 155 -7.57 -12.90 1.52
N ASN A 156 -7.93 -11.93 2.35
CA ASN A 156 -9.33 -11.57 2.63
C ASN A 156 -9.76 -10.25 1.99
N LYS A 157 -9.21 -9.89 0.82
CA LYS A 157 -9.60 -8.67 0.10
C LYS A 157 -11.11 -8.68 -0.18
N GLY A 158 -11.82 -7.65 0.30
CA GLY A 158 -13.27 -7.53 0.14
C GLY A 158 -14.11 -8.33 1.15
N ASN A 159 -13.50 -9.07 2.08
CA ASN A 159 -14.20 -9.79 3.13
C ASN A 159 -13.69 -9.36 4.52
N SER A 160 -14.30 -8.32 5.08
CA SER A 160 -13.88 -7.74 6.36
C SER A 160 -14.09 -8.68 7.54
N ALA A 161 -15.14 -9.50 7.54
CA ALA A 161 -15.43 -10.46 8.60
C ALA A 161 -14.36 -11.56 8.67
N ALA A 162 -14.01 -12.15 7.52
CA ALA A 162 -12.94 -13.14 7.45
C ALA A 162 -11.57 -12.54 7.79
N MET A 163 -11.31 -11.29 7.35
CA MET A 163 -10.08 -10.57 7.70
C MET A 163 -9.96 -10.35 9.21
N ALA A 164 -11.04 -9.91 9.87
CA ALA A 164 -11.07 -9.69 11.31
C ALA A 164 -10.83 -11.00 12.07
N TRP A 165 -11.46 -12.09 11.64
CA TRP A 165 -11.24 -13.42 12.20
C TRP A 165 -9.76 -13.84 12.08
N ASP A 166 -9.19 -13.75 10.87
CA ASP A 166 -7.81 -14.16 10.63
C ASP A 166 -6.81 -13.34 11.43
N ILE A 167 -7.04 -12.02 11.58
CA ILE A 167 -6.21 -11.15 12.43
C ILE A 167 -6.28 -11.59 13.90
N GLN A 168 -7.47 -11.90 14.42
CA GLN A 168 -7.64 -12.40 15.80
C GLN A 168 -6.98 -13.76 16.03
N CYS A 169 -6.77 -14.54 14.97
CA CYS A 169 -6.14 -15.85 15.05
C CYS A 169 -4.60 -15.80 15.07
N ILE A 170 -3.99 -14.67 14.70
CA ILE A 170 -2.53 -14.52 14.61
C ILE A 170 -1.80 -14.90 15.92
N PRO A 171 -2.24 -14.47 17.12
CA PRO A 171 -1.57 -14.84 18.36
C PRO A 171 -1.56 -16.36 18.58
N TYR A 172 -2.70 -17.03 18.40
CA TYR A 172 -2.80 -18.50 18.53
C TYR A 172 -1.84 -19.20 17.58
N HIS A 173 -1.82 -18.79 16.30
CA HIS A 173 -0.91 -19.31 15.30
C HIS A 173 0.56 -19.13 15.69
N ALA A 174 0.93 -17.96 16.22
CA ALA A 174 2.28 -17.65 16.68
C ALA A 174 2.73 -18.55 17.84
N PHE A 175 1.80 -18.98 18.69
CA PHE A 175 2.04 -19.94 19.77
C PHE A 175 1.77 -21.41 19.37
N ASN A 176 1.74 -21.70 18.06
CA ASN A 176 1.56 -23.03 17.50
C ASN A 176 0.18 -23.67 17.79
N ASP A 177 -0.82 -22.88 18.17
CA ASP A 177 -2.22 -23.30 18.24
C ASP A 177 -2.93 -22.99 16.92
N HIS A 178 -3.18 -24.04 16.14
CA HIS A 178 -3.82 -23.96 14.83
C HIS A 178 -5.33 -24.24 14.86
N SER A 179 -5.94 -24.38 16.05
CA SER A 179 -7.37 -24.73 16.19
C SER A 179 -8.30 -23.69 15.59
N LYS A 180 -7.89 -22.41 15.60
CA LYS A 180 -8.68 -21.27 15.09
C LYS A 180 -8.20 -20.77 13.72
N CYS A 181 -7.12 -21.35 13.19
CA CYS A 181 -6.49 -20.87 11.96
C CYS A 181 -7.38 -21.06 10.73
N GLY A 182 -7.45 -20.02 9.89
CA GLY A 182 -8.10 -20.05 8.59
C GLY A 182 -7.22 -20.67 7.49
N THR A 183 -7.66 -20.53 6.25
CA THR A 183 -6.97 -21.04 5.06
C THR A 183 -5.61 -20.42 4.80
N TRP A 184 -5.24 -19.33 5.46
CA TRP A 184 -3.91 -18.71 5.36
C TRP A 184 -2.82 -19.52 6.08
N CYS A 185 -3.18 -20.36 7.05
CA CYS A 185 -2.23 -21.14 7.82
C CYS A 185 -1.69 -22.32 6.98
N GLY A 186 -0.37 -22.35 6.76
CA GLY A 186 0.31 -23.43 6.05
C GLY A 186 0.10 -24.81 6.68
N PHE A 187 0.03 -24.88 8.01
CA PHE A 187 -0.22 -26.14 8.74
C PHE A 187 -1.60 -26.71 8.42
N VAL A 188 -2.63 -25.87 8.38
CA VAL A 188 -4.00 -26.27 8.02
C VAL A 188 -4.09 -26.69 6.54
N LYS A 189 -3.38 -25.99 5.64
CA LYS A 189 -3.29 -26.38 4.22
C LYS A 189 -2.67 -27.77 4.06
N ILE A 190 -1.55 -28.03 4.72
CA ILE A 190 -0.84 -29.32 4.64
C ILE A 190 -1.71 -30.46 5.17
N LYS A 191 -2.39 -30.27 6.32
CA LYS A 191 -3.35 -31.26 6.84
C LYS A 191 -4.46 -31.58 5.84
N ARG A 192 -5.05 -30.58 5.19
CA ARG A 192 -6.09 -30.79 4.17
C ARG A 192 -5.55 -31.56 2.97
N THR A 193 -4.37 -31.21 2.45
CA THR A 193 -3.76 -31.92 1.31
C THR A 193 -3.45 -33.38 1.62
N MET A 194 -2.98 -33.69 2.84
CA MET A 194 -2.73 -35.08 3.26
C MET A 194 -4.03 -35.89 3.40
N ILE A 195 -5.11 -35.29 3.91
CA ILE A 195 -6.42 -35.95 4.02
C ILE A 195 -6.99 -36.26 2.63
N ILE A 196 -6.88 -35.33 1.67
CA ILE A 196 -7.37 -35.54 0.30
C ILE A 196 -6.53 -36.61 -0.42
N GLY A 197 -5.21 -36.62 -0.22
CA GLY A 197 -4.33 -37.68 -0.74
C GLY A 197 -4.65 -39.07 -0.19
N LEU A 198 -5.06 -39.17 1.08
CA LEU A 198 -5.56 -40.42 1.66
C LEU A 198 -6.94 -40.83 1.11
N PHE A 199 -7.86 -39.89 0.90
CA PHE A 199 -9.18 -40.20 0.34
C PHE A 199 -9.13 -40.63 -1.14
N GLN A 200 -8.20 -40.10 -1.93
CA GLN A 200 -8.05 -40.47 -3.35
C GLN A 200 -7.51 -41.90 -3.54
N VAL A 201 -6.73 -42.41 -2.57
CA VAL A 201 -6.23 -43.80 -2.58
C VAL A 201 -7.33 -44.79 -2.16
N VAL A 202 -8.28 -44.39 -1.32
CA VAL A 202 -9.32 -45.29 -0.80
C VAL A 202 -10.49 -45.51 -1.78
N PHE A 203 -10.72 -44.62 -2.76
CA PHE A 203 -11.86 -44.75 -3.70
C PHE A 203 -11.58 -45.52 -5.01
N THR A 204 -10.35 -46.01 -5.24
CA THR A 204 -10.05 -46.78 -6.47
C THR A 204 -10.03 -48.29 -6.20
N ILE A 205 -11.16 -48.86 -5.75
CA ILE A 205 -11.40 -50.31 -5.91
C ILE A 205 -12.02 -50.52 -7.28
N ARG A 206 -11.17 -50.78 -8.29
CA ARG A 206 -11.60 -51.23 -9.61
C ARG A 206 -12.14 -52.65 -9.48
N ASN A 207 -13.46 -52.80 -9.52
CA ASN A 207 -14.12 -54.06 -9.84
C ASN A 207 -13.62 -54.55 -11.20
N TYR A 208 -13.01 -55.74 -11.23
CA TYR A 208 -12.87 -56.52 -12.45
C TYR A 208 -13.73 -57.78 -12.30
N SER A 209 -15.00 -57.66 -12.71
CA SER A 209 -15.86 -58.78 -13.04
C SER A 209 -15.84 -59.01 -14.55
N LYS A 210 -15.35 -60.21 -14.92
CA LYS A 210 -15.60 -61.00 -16.14
C LYS A 210 -15.45 -60.33 -17.51
N LEU A 211 -14.53 -60.85 -18.31
CA LEU A 211 -14.83 -61.76 -19.44
C LEU A 211 -13.63 -62.67 -19.67
#